data_AF-A0A846NJC5-F1
#
_entry.id   AF-A0A846NJC5-F1
#
_cell.length_a   1.000
_cell.length_b   1.000
_cell.length_c   1.000
_cell.angle_alpha   90.00
_cell.angle_beta   90.00
_cell.angle_gamma   90.00
#
_symmetry.space_group_name_H-M   'P 1'
#
loop_
_entity.id
_entity.type
_entity.pdbx_description
1 polymer ?
#
loop_
_entity_poly.entity_id
_entity_poly.type
_entity_poly.pdbx_seq_one_letter_code
_entity_poly.pdbx_strand_id
1 'polypeptide(L)' 'MQKVNRKENESLENLLRRFNRRVIQSGILTQARKKQYFEKPLSKKEQREIAIRKRIRREAKIKQIIRGY' A
#
# COMPACT_ATOMS: atom_id res chain seq x y z
N MET A 1 13.62 1.70 -6.95
CA MET A 1 13.25 0.31 -6.57
C MET A 1 14.34 -0.22 -5.65
N GLN A 2 14.01 -0.64 -4.42
CA GLN A 2 15.03 -1.03 -3.45
C GLN A 2 15.47 -2.48 -3.72
N LYS A 3 16.78 -2.71 -3.89
CA LYS A 3 17.34 -4.04 -4.16
C LYS A 3 17.18 -4.93 -2.92
N VAL A 4 16.64 -6.14 -3.12
CA VAL A 4 16.52 -7.16 -2.06
C VAL A 4 17.56 -8.22 -2.32
N ASN A 5 18.69 -8.13 -1.63
CA ASN A 5 19.76 -9.12 -1.72
C ASN A 5 19.47 -10.29 -0.77
N ARG A 6 19.89 -11.49 -1.18
CA ARG A 6 19.83 -12.70 -0.36
C ARG A 6 20.77 -12.54 0.84
N LYS A 7 20.30 -12.90 2.02
CA LYS A 7 21.14 -13.01 3.22
C LYS A 7 21.73 -14.42 3.31
N GLU A 8 22.90 -14.54 3.93
CA GLU A 8 23.68 -15.80 3.98
C GLU A 8 22.89 -16.97 4.60
N ASN A 9 22.06 -16.71 5.63
CA ASN A 9 21.27 -17.73 6.33
C ASN A 9 19.76 -17.71 6.00
N GLU A 10 19.39 -17.31 4.78
CA GLU A 10 17.98 -17.19 4.39
C GLU A 10 17.53 -18.30 3.43
N SER A 11 16.44 -18.98 3.78
CA SER A 11 15.69 -19.85 2.87
C SER A 11 15.06 -19.03 1.73
N LEU A 12 14.99 -19.62 0.54
CA LEU A 12 14.48 -18.97 -0.67
C LEU A 12 13.06 -18.40 -0.48
N GLU A 13 12.21 -19.08 0.28
CA GLU A 13 10.84 -18.65 0.55
C GLU A 13 10.80 -17.34 1.36
N ASN A 14 11.68 -17.20 2.37
CA ASN A 14 11.77 -16.00 3.19
C ASN A 14 12.24 -14.79 2.39
N LEU A 15 13.18 -15.00 1.46
CA LEU A 15 13.63 -13.97 0.51
C LEU A 15 12.46 -13.51 -0.36
N LEU A 16 11.69 -14.44 -0.93
CA LEU A 16 10.54 -14.14 -1.77
C LEU A 16 9.45 -13.39 -0.99
N ARG A 17 9.18 -13.78 0.25
CA ARG A 17 8.22 -13.09 1.13
C ARG A 17 8.64 -11.64 1.39
N ARG A 18 9.92 -11.39 1.66
CA ARG A 18 10.46 -10.03 1.84
C ARG A 18 10.39 -9.21 0.55
N PHE A 19 10.74 -9.82 -0.57
CA PHE A 19 10.62 -9.19 -1.88
C PHE A 19 9.18 -8.76 -2.16
N ASN A 20 8.22 -9.67 -2.01
CA ASN A 20 6.80 -9.38 -2.19
C ASN A 20 6.31 -8.26 -1.25
N ARG A 21 6.72 -8.29 0.03
CA ARG A 21 6.40 -7.21 0.97
C ARG A 21 6.96 -5.87 0.52
N ARG A 22 8.20 -5.83 0.02
CA ARG A 22 8.83 -4.60 -0.51
C ARG A 22 8.14 -4.09 -1.77
N VAL A 23 7.73 -4.98 -2.68
CA VAL A 23 6.96 -4.61 -3.89
C VAL A 23 5.61 -4.01 -3.50
N ILE A 24 4.88 -4.63 -2.58
CA ILE A 24 3.60 -4.10 -2.08
C ILE A 24 3.80 -2.73 -1.39
N GLN A 25 4.80 -2.61 -0.51
CA GLN A 25 5.12 -1.35 0.17
C GLN A 25 5.53 -0.23 -0.78
N SER A 26 6.22 -0.56 -1.87
CA SER A 26 6.60 0.44 -2.89
C SER A 26 5.38 1.02 -3.61
N GLY A 27 4.24 0.33 -3.58
CA GLY A 27 3.02 0.76 -4.23
C GLY A 27 3.11 0.84 -5.76
N ILE A 28 4.17 0.29 -6.38
CA ILE A 28 4.44 0.41 -7.81
C ILE A 28 3.30 -0.17 -8.67
N LEU A 29 2.69 -1.27 -8.22
CA LEU A 29 1.54 -1.88 -8.90
C LEU A 29 0.31 -0.97 -8.85
N THR A 30 0.07 -0.32 -7.71
CA THR A 30 -1.03 0.64 -7.55
C THR A 30 -0.81 1.87 -8.42
N GLN A 31 0.43 2.35 -8.51
CA GLN A 31 0.78 3.49 -9.37
C GLN A 31 0.65 3.12 -10.84
N ALA A 32 1.12 1.94 -11.25
CA ALA A 32 0.98 1.45 -12.61
C ALA A 32 -0.49 1.39 -13.01
N ARG A 33 -1.36 0.78 -12.18
CA ARG A 33 -2.81 0.71 -12.42
C ARG A 33 -3.46 2.09 -12.56
N LYS A 34 -3.10 3.06 -11.71
CA LYS A 34 -3.61 4.43 -11.80
C LYS A 34 -3.16 5.17 -13.05
N LYS A 35 -1.95 4.86 -13.55
CA LYS A 35 -1.38 5.47 -14.76
C LYS A 35 -1.84 4.80 -16.05
N GLN A 36 -2.57 3.69 -15.99
CA GLN A 36 -3.11 3.01 -17.18
C GLN A 36 -4.10 3.89 -17.95
N TYR A 37 -4.80 4.79 -17.25
CA TYR A 37 -5.79 5.67 -17.84
C TYR A 37 -5.50 7.12 -17.44
N PHE A 38 -5.84 8.06 -18.32
CA PHE A 38 -5.77 9.47 -18.00
C PHE A 38 -6.90 9.84 -17.02
N GLU A 39 -6.53 10.41 -15.87
CA GLU A 39 -7.47 11.01 -14.93
C GLU A 39 -7.18 12.51 -14.82
N LYS A 40 -8.22 13.34 -14.89
CA LYS A 40 -8.09 14.78 -14.65
C LYS A 40 -7.51 15.01 -13.24
N PRO A 41 -6.50 15.89 -13.08
CA PRO A 41 -5.95 16.16 -11.76
C PRO A 41 -7.03 16.74 -10.85
N LEU A 42 -7.19 16.13 -9.67
CA LEU A 42 -8.12 16.58 -8.63
C LEU A 42 -7.64 17.90 -8.02
N SER A 43 -8.58 18.75 -7.61
CA SER A 43 -8.28 19.93 -6.81
C SER A 43 -7.69 19.56 -5.44
N LYS A 44 -6.90 20.46 -4.85
CA LYS A 44 -6.34 20.27 -3.49
C LYS A 44 -7.43 19.97 -2.45
N LYS A 45 -8.62 20.57 -2.59
CA LYS A 45 -9.76 20.33 -1.69
C LYS A 45 -10.28 18.91 -1.82
N GLU A 46 -10.51 18.44 -3.04
CA GLU A 46 -11.02 17.09 -3.33
C GLU A 46 -10.03 16.01 -2.86
N GLN A 47 -8.72 16.23 -3.08
CA GLN A 47 -7.68 15.33 -2.59
C GLN A 47 -7.70 15.20 -1.06
N ARG A 48 -7.87 16.32 -0.33
CA ARG A 48 -7.98 16.34 1.13
C ARG A 48 -9.20 15.57 1.61
N GLU A 49 -10.36 15.80 1.03
CA GLU A 49 -11.59 15.09 1.40
C GLU A 49 -11.48 13.57 1.19
N ILE A 50 -10.92 13.14 0.06
CA ILE A 50 -10.68 11.72 -0.22
C ILE A 50 -9.72 11.12 0.82
N ALA A 51 -8.66 11.84 1.19
CA ALA A 51 -7.72 11.39 2.20
C ALA A 51 -8.38 11.24 3.58
N ILE A 52 -9.21 12.21 3.98
CA ILE A 52 -9.99 12.17 5.23
C ILE A 52 -10.95 10.97 5.23
N ARG A 53 -11.73 10.77 4.17
CA ARG A 53 -12.65 9.62 4.04
C ARG A 53 -11.91 8.28 4.14
N LYS A 54 -10.74 8.16 3.50
CA LYS A 54 -9.88 6.96 3.60
C LYS A 54 -9.37 6.72 5.01
N ARG A 55 -8.97 7.78 5.72
CA ARG A 55 -8.53 7.71 7.12
C ARG A 55 -9.65 7.24 8.04
N ILE A 56 -10.83 7.86 7.96
CA ILE A 56 -12.01 7.49 8.77
C ILE A 56 -12.38 6.03 8.57
N ARG A 57 -12.45 5.55 7.31
CA ARG A 57 -12.75 4.13 7.02
C ARG A 57 -11.71 3.18 7.63
N ARG A 58 -10.42 3.56 7.60
CA ARG A 58 -9.35 2.76 8.21
C ARG A 58 -9.50 2.72 9.73
N GLU A 59 -9.75 3.86 10.37
CA GLU A 59 -9.95 3.94 11.82
C GLU A 59 -11.19 3.16 12.26
N ALA A 60 -12.29 3.25 11.52
CA ALA A 60 -13.50 2.47 11.78
C ALA A 60 -13.23 0.97 11.70
N LYS A 61 -12.50 0.51 10.67
CA LYS A 61 -12.09 -0.90 10.54
C LYS A 61 -11.21 -1.36 11.71
N ILE A 62 -10.25 -0.54 12.13
CA ILE A 62 -9.38 -0.85 13.27
C ILE A 62 -10.22 -0.94 14.56
N LYS A 63 -11.13 0.01 14.78
CA LYS A 63 -12.04 -0.01 15.94
C LYS A 63 -12.93 -1.25 15.94
N GLN A 64 -13.42 -1.70 14.79
CA GLN A 64 -14.18 -2.96 14.69
C GLN A 64 -13.33 -4.17 15.09
N ILE A 65 -12.10 -4.27 14.58
CA ILE A 65 -11.17 -5.35 14.93
C ILE A 65 -10.86 -5.37 16.43
N ILE A 66 -10.59 -4.20 17.03
CA ILE A 66 -10.26 -4.09 18.47
C ILE A 66 -11.47 -4.37 19.36
N ARG A 67 -12.68 -3.97 18.93
CA ARG A 67 -13.90 -4.12 19.73
C ARG A 67 -14.44 -5.56 19.73
N GLY A 68 -13.87 -6.47 18.93
CA GLY A 68 -14.19 -7.90 18.99
C GLY A 68 -15.64 -8.20 18.64
N TYR A 69 -16.06 -7.86 17.42
CA TYR A 69 -17.15 -8.56 16.72
C TYR A 69 -16.54 -9.43 15.62
#